data_AF-E8U4F0-F1
#
_entry.id   AF-E8U4F0-F1
#
_cell.length_a   1.000
_cell.length_b   1.000
_cell.length_c   1.000
_cell.angle_alpha   90.00
_cell.angle_beta   90.00
_cell.angle_gamma   90.00
#
_symmetry.space_group_name_H-M   'P 1'
#
loop_
_entity.id
_entity.type
_entity.pdbx_description
1 polymer ?
#
loop_
_entity_poly.entity_id
_entity_poly.type
_entity_poly.pdbx_seq_one_letter_code
_entity_poly.pdbx_strand_id
1 'polypeptide(L)'
;MRSLVLIGHGSHLNSESAGAVYRYAELLRERGLFDEVVEGYWKEEPSLRQVLRTCRYTDVTVIPMFISEGYFTETVIPRELGLGHQGPVPPEGIARVLGGKTVRYTLPYGVHASMSDVILARAHEALPDANAQDTALVIIGHGTTRNENSNRVIHQNAERLRAAGLFAEVHALFLDEDPRLSTWTDVVRSPRVVMVPFFASEGWHTLETIPEDLGLTGEVTTFGAQTVYYSKPTGTHAMVADVVLNLAEGARGQSLQGGDVDAHHAQAWDTFMRLAQGGVRLGEAVITPQAGVFELRHMLDEGRGNAGLHTVVTPEGVRDVVREDEGGHHRPVHTLRNLPRGWRAVLSAEDLPRAVHYLYPAVVEESFACHTHALHTTPWATTARRQTGIYTKVQSATAEQVEAAARDVCSRCLKTRLWASQKLDSTVFDGVPGGIPCPEACTLLVAEVRERMSAKAGGGHHH
;
A
#
# COMPACT_ATOMS: atom_id res chain seq x y z
N MET A 1 3.16 14.35 18.87
CA MET A 1 3.35 13.01 18.28
C MET A 1 2.59 12.92 16.97
N ARG A 2 3.07 12.16 15.99
CA ARG A 2 2.57 12.15 14.60
C ARG A 2 2.67 10.75 13.99
N SER A 3 1.61 10.37 13.29
CA SER A 3 1.57 9.16 12.45
C SER A 3 1.77 9.53 10.98
N LEU A 4 2.67 8.85 10.29
CA LEU A 4 2.73 8.84 8.83
C LEU A 4 2.04 7.59 8.29
N VAL A 5 1.09 7.76 7.38
CA VAL A 5 0.41 6.66 6.71
C VAL A 5 0.78 6.64 5.24
N LEU A 6 1.35 5.53 4.77
CA LEU A 6 1.67 5.33 3.36
C LEU A 6 0.60 4.45 2.70
N ILE A 7 -0.04 4.96 1.66
CA ILE A 7 -1.14 4.25 0.99
C ILE A 7 -0.70 3.65 -0.34
N GLY A 8 -0.65 2.31 -0.39
CA GLY A 8 -0.42 1.54 -1.60
C GLY A 8 -1.71 1.11 -2.30
N HIS A 9 -1.55 0.64 -3.53
CA HIS A 9 -2.64 -0.01 -4.24
C HIS A 9 -2.92 -1.42 -3.67
N GLY A 10 -1.87 -2.20 -3.46
CA GLY A 10 -1.94 -3.60 -3.03
C GLY A 10 -2.59 -4.54 -4.05
N SER A 11 -2.75 -5.81 -3.69
CA SER A 11 -3.30 -6.84 -4.59
C SER A 11 -4.20 -7.85 -3.86
N HIS A 12 -5.03 -8.56 -4.62
CA HIS A 12 -5.69 -9.79 -4.14
C HIS A 12 -4.88 -11.06 -4.46
N LEU A 13 -3.89 -10.95 -5.36
CA LEU A 13 -3.24 -12.11 -5.96
C LEU A 13 -1.71 -12.10 -5.85
N ASN A 14 -1.10 -10.92 -5.82
CA ASN A 14 0.35 -10.76 -5.89
C ASN A 14 0.90 -10.04 -4.65
N SER A 15 1.67 -10.76 -3.84
CA SER A 15 2.33 -10.25 -2.64
C SER A 15 3.36 -9.15 -2.95
N GLU A 16 3.94 -9.11 -4.13
CA GLU A 16 4.95 -8.11 -4.50
C GLU A 16 4.36 -6.70 -4.68
N SER A 17 3.04 -6.59 -4.90
CA SER A 17 2.37 -5.30 -5.18
C SER A 17 2.44 -4.29 -4.03
N ALA A 18 2.70 -4.75 -2.80
CA ALA A 18 2.89 -3.89 -1.64
C ALA A 18 4.37 -3.63 -1.30
N GLY A 19 5.30 -4.32 -1.97
CA GLY A 19 6.74 -4.30 -1.65
C GLY A 19 7.35 -2.90 -1.64
N ALA A 20 6.97 -2.04 -2.58
CA ALA A 20 7.45 -0.67 -2.62
C ALA A 20 7.06 0.14 -1.38
N VAL A 21 5.82 -0.04 -0.90
CA VAL A 21 5.34 0.69 0.29
C VAL A 21 6.07 0.22 1.54
N TYR A 22 6.32 -1.08 1.69
CA TYR A 22 7.08 -1.61 2.83
C TYR A 22 8.50 -1.05 2.88
N ARG A 23 9.21 -1.06 1.73
CA ARG A 23 10.57 -0.52 1.66
C ARG A 23 10.64 0.94 2.10
N TYR A 24 9.70 1.76 1.66
CA TYR A 24 9.67 3.17 2.08
C TYR A 24 9.22 3.34 3.52
N ALA A 25 8.28 2.54 4.02
CA ALA A 25 7.88 2.58 5.41
C ALA A 25 9.06 2.25 6.34
N GLU A 26 9.83 1.21 6.02
CA GLU A 26 11.05 0.83 6.74
C GLU A 26 12.10 1.94 6.72
N LEU A 27 12.44 2.45 5.53
CA LEU A 27 13.40 3.54 5.38
C LEU A 27 12.99 4.81 6.15
N LEU A 28 11.68 5.11 6.22
CA LEU A 28 11.18 6.25 6.98
C LEU A 28 11.18 6.01 8.49
N ARG A 29 10.96 4.77 8.94
CA ARG A 29 11.11 4.40 10.36
C ARG A 29 12.56 4.51 10.81
N GLU A 30 13.51 4.05 10.00
CA GLU A 30 14.95 4.16 10.27
C GLU A 30 15.41 5.61 10.45
N ARG A 31 14.77 6.55 9.73
CA ARG A 31 15.05 7.99 9.84
C ARG A 31 14.51 8.62 11.13
N GLY A 32 13.53 8.01 11.80
CA GLY A 32 13.04 8.46 13.10
C GLY A 32 12.37 9.84 13.13
N LEU A 33 11.86 10.33 12.00
CA LEU A 33 11.24 11.66 11.89
C LEU A 33 9.74 11.69 12.24
N PHE A 34 9.13 10.52 12.38
CA PHE A 34 7.76 10.33 12.84
C PHE A 34 7.75 9.36 14.02
N ASP A 35 6.79 9.54 14.93
CA ASP A 35 6.61 8.65 16.06
C ASP A 35 6.10 7.26 15.61
N GLU A 36 5.44 7.18 14.46
CA GLU A 36 5.15 5.92 13.77
C GLU A 36 4.98 6.12 12.25
N VAL A 37 5.25 5.04 11.51
CA VAL A 37 4.90 4.92 10.09
C VAL A 37 4.01 3.68 9.94
N VAL A 38 2.89 3.79 9.24
CA VAL A 38 1.86 2.76 9.08
C VAL A 38 1.59 2.56 7.59
N GLU A 39 1.50 1.31 7.13
CA GLU A 39 1.10 1.00 5.77
C GLU A 39 -0.43 0.78 5.66
N GLY A 40 -1.02 1.20 4.55
CA GLY A 40 -2.41 0.89 4.22
C GLY A 40 -2.60 0.65 2.72
N TYR A 41 -3.60 -0.13 2.35
CA TYR A 41 -3.79 -0.59 0.98
C TYR A 41 -5.24 -0.52 0.51
N TRP A 42 -5.43 -0.34 -0.80
CA TRP A 42 -6.75 -0.43 -1.40
C TRP A 42 -7.24 -1.89 -1.50
N LYS A 43 -6.40 -2.82 -1.96
CA LYS A 43 -6.82 -4.21 -2.24
C LYS A 43 -6.41 -5.24 -1.19
N GLU A 44 -5.53 -4.95 -0.25
CA GLU A 44 -5.17 -5.87 0.85
C GLU A 44 -5.32 -5.22 2.23
N GLU A 45 -5.15 -6.00 3.29
CA GLU A 45 -5.11 -5.50 4.67
C GLU A 45 -3.66 -5.07 5.06
N PRO A 46 -3.45 -3.99 5.83
CA PRO A 46 -4.45 -3.08 6.41
C PRO A 46 -5.19 -2.28 5.35
N SER A 47 -6.52 -2.37 5.31
CA SER A 47 -7.30 -1.72 4.26
C SER A 47 -7.48 -0.23 4.53
N LEU A 48 -7.86 0.55 3.52
CA LEU A 48 -8.22 1.97 3.67
C LEU A 48 -9.29 2.22 4.76
N ARG A 49 -10.14 1.24 5.07
CA ARG A 49 -11.20 1.34 6.11
C ARG A 49 -10.69 0.99 7.52
N GLN A 50 -9.46 0.49 7.61
CA GLN A 50 -8.78 0.04 8.82
C GLN A 50 -7.58 0.94 9.17
N VAL A 51 -6.88 1.52 8.20
CA VAL A 51 -5.58 2.15 8.47
C VAL A 51 -5.64 3.32 9.46
N LEU A 52 -6.73 4.11 9.48
CA LEU A 52 -6.84 5.24 10.41
C LEU A 52 -7.09 4.79 11.85
N ARG A 53 -7.76 3.64 12.08
CA ARG A 53 -7.99 3.11 13.44
C ARG A 53 -6.75 2.46 14.03
N THR A 54 -5.79 2.01 13.20
CA THR A 54 -4.52 1.44 13.65
C THR A 54 -3.47 2.51 13.96
N CYS A 55 -3.75 3.79 13.69
CA CYS A 55 -2.85 4.89 14.03
C CYS A 55 -2.91 5.20 15.54
N ARG A 56 -1.76 5.21 16.20
CA ARG A 56 -1.60 5.49 17.63
C ARG A 56 -1.84 6.95 17.99
N TYR A 57 -1.59 7.89 17.08
CA TYR A 57 -1.66 9.32 17.38
C TYR A 57 -2.86 10.01 16.72
N THR A 58 -3.20 11.21 17.22
CA THR A 58 -4.30 12.02 16.71
C THR A 58 -3.92 12.96 15.57
N ASP A 59 -2.62 13.12 15.28
CA ASP A 59 -2.12 13.86 14.13
C ASP A 59 -1.60 12.88 13.07
N VAL A 60 -2.31 12.78 11.95
CA VAL A 60 -2.08 11.76 10.92
C VAL A 60 -1.86 12.44 9.57
N THR A 61 -0.72 12.17 8.94
CA THR A 61 -0.46 12.56 7.55
C THR A 61 -0.54 11.31 6.66
N VAL A 62 -1.32 11.37 5.59
CA VAL A 62 -1.58 10.26 4.67
C VAL A 62 -1.03 10.60 3.29
N ILE A 63 -0.08 9.79 2.82
CA ILE A 63 0.60 9.99 1.53
C ILE A 63 0.26 8.83 0.58
N PRO A 64 -0.39 9.11 -0.58
CA PRO A 64 -0.57 8.11 -1.62
C PRO A 64 0.77 7.75 -2.27
N MET A 65 1.12 6.47 -2.24
CA MET A 65 2.32 5.92 -2.88
C MET A 65 2.07 5.65 -4.38
N PHE A 66 1.69 6.69 -5.12
CA PHE A 66 1.39 6.64 -6.55
C PHE A 66 2.30 7.61 -7.34
N ILE A 67 2.64 7.24 -8.58
CA ILE A 67 3.53 8.05 -9.43
C ILE A 67 2.81 9.20 -10.14
N SER A 68 1.48 9.19 -10.16
CA SER A 68 0.64 10.19 -10.83
C SER A 68 -0.64 10.47 -10.06
N GLU A 69 -1.25 11.62 -10.37
CA GLU A 69 -2.62 11.94 -9.96
C GLU A 69 -3.65 11.21 -10.82
N GLY A 70 -4.87 11.12 -10.32
CA GLY A 70 -6.03 10.70 -11.08
C GLY A 70 -7.11 10.05 -10.22
N TYR A 71 -7.96 9.26 -10.86
CA TYR A 71 -9.17 8.70 -10.27
C TYR A 71 -8.96 8.04 -8.88
N PHE A 72 -7.86 7.31 -8.70
CA PHE A 72 -7.56 6.67 -7.43
C PHE A 72 -7.22 7.66 -6.32
N THR A 73 -6.29 8.58 -6.58
CA THR A 73 -5.79 9.54 -5.60
C THR A 73 -6.79 10.67 -5.34
N GLU A 74 -7.67 10.96 -6.29
CA GLU A 74 -8.64 12.06 -6.21
C GLU A 74 -10.05 11.61 -5.77
N THR A 75 -10.39 10.34 -5.96
CA THR A 75 -11.76 9.83 -5.68
C THR A 75 -11.76 8.58 -4.80
N VAL A 76 -11.04 7.52 -5.20
CA VAL A 76 -11.15 6.23 -4.50
C VAL A 76 -10.58 6.29 -3.09
N ILE A 77 -9.35 6.74 -2.93
CA ILE A 77 -8.68 6.78 -1.63
C ILE A 77 -9.37 7.75 -0.66
N PRO A 78 -9.67 9.01 -1.06
CA PRO A 78 -10.40 9.93 -0.17
C PRO A 78 -11.78 9.40 0.26
N ARG A 79 -12.51 8.72 -0.65
CA ARG A 79 -13.80 8.11 -0.34
C ARG A 79 -13.68 6.97 0.66
N GLU A 80 -12.75 6.04 0.46
CA GLU A 80 -12.60 4.89 1.36
C GLU A 80 -12.01 5.28 2.73
N LEU A 81 -11.22 6.36 2.80
CA LEU A 81 -10.77 6.96 4.06
C LEU A 81 -11.86 7.81 4.76
N GLY A 82 -12.97 8.13 4.08
CA GLY A 82 -14.04 8.95 4.64
C GLY A 82 -13.75 10.45 4.69
N LEU A 83 -12.88 10.97 3.83
CA LEU A 83 -12.46 12.38 3.85
C LEU A 83 -13.50 13.36 3.29
N GLY A 84 -14.59 12.85 2.68
CA GLY A 84 -15.63 13.68 2.07
C GLY A 84 -15.08 14.60 0.98
N HIS A 85 -14.12 14.10 0.19
CA HIS A 85 -13.48 14.82 -0.92
C HIS A 85 -13.60 14.01 -2.21
N GLN A 86 -13.78 14.72 -3.32
CA GLN A 86 -13.77 14.15 -4.66
C GLN A 86 -13.19 15.16 -5.65
N GLY A 87 -12.29 14.70 -6.52
CA GLY A 87 -11.64 15.50 -7.57
C GLY A 87 -10.24 15.95 -7.18
N PRO A 88 -9.64 16.88 -7.95
CA PRO A 88 -8.27 17.33 -7.75
C PRO A 88 -8.00 17.73 -6.30
N VAL A 89 -6.87 17.25 -5.77
CA VAL A 89 -6.39 17.58 -4.43
C VAL A 89 -5.53 18.85 -4.57
N PRO A 90 -5.73 19.88 -3.74
CA PRO A 90 -4.92 21.09 -3.86
C PRO A 90 -3.47 20.82 -3.38
N PRO A 91 -2.48 21.65 -3.78
CA PRO A 91 -1.07 21.44 -3.45
C PRO A 91 -0.77 21.27 -1.96
N GLU A 92 -1.51 21.96 -1.10
CA GLU A 92 -1.42 21.87 0.36
C GLU A 92 -2.06 20.61 0.96
N GLY A 93 -2.76 19.81 0.14
CA GLY A 93 -3.53 18.65 0.57
C GLY A 93 -4.91 19.00 1.16
N ILE A 94 -5.60 17.98 1.66
CA ILE A 94 -6.90 18.14 2.34
C ILE A 94 -6.77 17.75 3.81
N ALA A 95 -7.37 18.54 4.69
CA ALA A 95 -7.42 18.26 6.13
C ALA A 95 -8.85 18.00 6.61
N ARG A 96 -9.04 16.97 7.43
CA ARG A 96 -10.33 16.62 8.04
C ARG A 96 -10.12 16.11 9.47
N VAL A 97 -11.10 16.36 10.34
CA VAL A 97 -11.16 15.73 11.65
C VAL A 97 -12.07 14.49 11.56
N LEU A 98 -11.51 13.31 11.77
CA LEU A 98 -12.21 12.02 11.70
C LEU A 98 -11.95 11.23 12.98
N GLY A 99 -13.01 10.91 13.73
CA GLY A 99 -12.89 10.07 14.94
C GLY A 99 -11.91 10.61 15.98
N GLY A 100 -11.80 11.94 16.12
CA GLY A 100 -10.84 12.59 17.03
C GLY A 100 -9.43 12.75 16.46
N LYS A 101 -9.16 12.30 15.23
CA LYS A 101 -7.88 12.48 14.54
C LYS A 101 -7.95 13.61 13.53
N THR A 102 -6.95 14.47 13.51
CA THR A 102 -6.67 15.39 12.40
C THR A 102 -5.93 14.62 11.32
N VAL A 103 -6.62 14.34 10.21
CA VAL A 103 -6.10 13.59 9.07
C VAL A 103 -5.80 14.57 7.92
N ARG A 104 -4.54 14.61 7.49
CA ARG A 104 -4.06 15.40 6.35
C ARG A 104 -3.69 14.47 5.21
N TYR A 105 -4.44 14.53 4.11
CA TYR A 105 -4.20 13.72 2.93
C TYR A 105 -3.52 14.56 1.84
N THR A 106 -2.37 14.10 1.38
CA THR A 106 -1.51 14.86 0.47
C THR A 106 -1.76 14.50 -0.99
N LEU A 107 -1.09 15.23 -1.89
CA LEU A 107 -0.84 14.76 -3.24
C LEU A 107 0.00 13.47 -3.24
N PRO A 108 -0.09 12.62 -4.29
CA PRO A 108 0.79 11.47 -4.46
C PRO A 108 2.26 11.89 -4.60
N TYR A 109 3.21 11.03 -4.18
CA TYR A 109 4.63 11.39 -4.21
C TYR A 109 5.14 11.74 -5.61
N GLY A 110 4.64 11.06 -6.64
CA GLY A 110 5.15 11.23 -7.99
C GLY A 110 4.97 12.64 -8.56
N VAL A 111 4.00 13.42 -8.06
CA VAL A 111 3.76 14.79 -8.56
C VAL A 111 4.53 15.88 -7.84
N HIS A 112 5.27 15.53 -6.78
CA HIS A 112 6.08 16.50 -6.07
C HIS A 112 7.29 16.94 -6.91
N ALA A 113 7.64 18.23 -6.84
CA ALA A 113 8.70 18.82 -7.68
C ALA A 113 10.07 18.15 -7.50
N SER A 114 10.40 17.70 -6.27
CA SER A 114 11.66 16.98 -5.98
C SER A 114 11.82 15.64 -6.70
N MET A 115 10.80 15.16 -7.42
CA MET A 115 10.99 14.01 -8.32
C MET A 115 11.99 14.30 -9.44
N SER A 116 12.26 15.57 -9.79
CA SER A 116 13.36 15.93 -10.69
C SER A 116 14.71 15.48 -10.15
N ASP A 117 14.92 15.56 -8.84
CA ASP A 117 16.17 15.17 -8.20
C ASP A 117 16.34 13.65 -8.20
N VAL A 118 15.22 12.91 -8.07
CA VAL A 118 15.21 11.44 -8.19
C VAL A 118 15.52 11.00 -9.62
N ILE A 119 14.96 11.68 -10.63
CA ILE A 119 15.26 11.42 -12.04
C ILE A 119 16.74 11.68 -12.31
N LEU A 120 17.28 12.80 -11.81
CA LEU A 120 18.67 13.16 -11.95
C LEU A 120 19.60 12.13 -11.29
N ALA A 121 19.26 11.67 -10.09
CA ALA A 121 20.01 10.63 -9.40
C ALA A 121 20.03 9.31 -10.21
N ARG A 122 18.89 8.86 -10.73
CA ARG A 122 18.80 7.68 -11.61
C ARG A 122 19.62 7.84 -12.89
N ALA A 123 19.61 9.03 -13.48
CA ALA A 123 20.42 9.32 -14.65
C ALA A 123 21.92 9.19 -14.35
N HIS A 124 22.39 9.75 -13.24
CA HIS A 124 23.80 9.66 -12.84
C HIS A 124 24.23 8.27 -12.35
N GLU A 125 23.32 7.47 -11.78
CA GLU A 125 23.64 6.07 -11.47
C GLU A 125 23.91 5.25 -12.74
N ALA A 126 23.10 5.45 -13.79
CA ALA A 126 23.29 4.76 -15.07
C ALA A 126 24.45 5.35 -15.89
N LEU A 127 24.71 6.65 -15.76
CA LEU A 127 25.75 7.36 -16.48
C LEU A 127 26.41 8.45 -15.60
N PRO A 128 27.43 8.10 -14.79
CA PRO A 128 28.02 9.01 -13.80
C PRO A 128 28.59 10.31 -14.36
N ASP A 129 29.14 10.27 -15.57
CA ASP A 129 29.79 11.40 -16.25
C ASP A 129 28.87 12.06 -17.32
N ALA A 130 27.55 11.85 -17.22
CA ALA A 130 26.56 12.56 -18.02
C ALA A 130 26.74 14.08 -17.93
N ASN A 131 26.67 14.77 -19.08
CA ASN A 131 26.99 16.20 -19.15
C ASN A 131 26.16 16.93 -20.23
N ALA A 132 26.24 18.26 -20.21
CA ALA A 132 25.45 19.13 -21.07
C ALA A 132 25.94 19.24 -22.53
N GLN A 133 27.07 18.62 -22.89
CA GLN A 133 27.65 18.74 -24.23
C GLN A 133 27.22 17.62 -25.17
N ASP A 134 27.08 16.40 -24.65
CA ASP A 134 26.92 15.21 -25.49
C ASP A 134 25.89 14.19 -24.98
N THR A 135 25.17 14.50 -23.88
CA THR A 135 24.24 13.56 -23.25
C THR A 135 22.80 14.05 -23.33
N ALA A 136 21.91 13.21 -23.85
CA ALA A 136 20.46 13.37 -23.79
C ALA A 136 19.88 12.65 -22.57
N LEU A 137 18.89 13.25 -21.91
CA LEU A 137 18.04 12.59 -20.94
C LEU A 137 16.66 12.32 -21.55
N VAL A 138 16.21 11.07 -21.51
CA VAL A 138 14.84 10.68 -21.91
C VAL A 138 14.11 10.18 -20.68
N ILE A 139 13.05 10.88 -20.29
CA ILE A 139 12.14 10.46 -19.21
C ILE A 139 11.01 9.65 -19.85
N ILE A 140 10.89 8.38 -19.47
CA ILE A 140 9.92 7.46 -20.05
C ILE A 140 8.68 7.40 -19.16
N GLY A 141 7.56 7.88 -19.66
CA GLY A 141 6.25 7.73 -19.06
C GLY A 141 5.46 6.56 -19.62
N HIS A 142 4.47 6.10 -18.89
CA HIS A 142 3.50 5.16 -19.46
C HIS A 142 2.67 5.83 -20.57
N GLY A 143 2.16 7.04 -20.32
CA GLY A 143 1.18 7.67 -21.18
C GLY A 143 -0.22 7.13 -20.93
N THR A 144 -1.26 7.94 -21.15
CA THR A 144 -2.65 7.45 -21.23
C THR A 144 -3.55 8.49 -21.86
N THR A 145 -4.35 8.03 -22.82
CA THR A 145 -5.38 8.83 -23.48
C THR A 145 -6.60 9.12 -22.60
N ARG A 146 -6.65 8.58 -21.37
CA ARG A 146 -7.83 8.65 -20.49
C ARG A 146 -7.83 9.83 -19.52
N ASN A 147 -6.67 10.37 -19.17
CA ASN A 147 -6.55 11.48 -18.22
C ASN A 147 -5.28 12.29 -18.47
N GLU A 148 -5.41 13.49 -19.03
CA GLU A 148 -4.28 14.39 -19.32
C GLU A 148 -3.43 14.73 -18.09
N ASN A 149 -4.00 14.66 -16.87
CA ASN A 149 -3.25 14.91 -15.64
C ASN A 149 -2.17 13.86 -15.36
N SER A 150 -2.25 12.65 -15.93
CA SER A 150 -1.31 11.57 -15.60
C SER A 150 0.10 11.81 -16.12
N ASN A 151 0.24 12.53 -17.24
CA ASN A 151 1.52 12.71 -17.94
C ASN A 151 2.06 14.13 -17.83
N ARG A 152 1.21 15.07 -17.38
CA ARG A 152 1.58 16.45 -17.04
C ARG A 152 2.83 16.52 -16.16
N VAL A 153 2.93 15.63 -15.17
CA VAL A 153 4.08 15.58 -14.25
C VAL A 153 5.40 15.26 -14.96
N ILE A 154 5.36 14.41 -15.99
CA ILE A 154 6.53 13.99 -16.75
C ILE A 154 7.02 15.16 -17.62
N HIS A 155 6.10 15.86 -18.28
CA HIS A 155 6.43 17.10 -19.00
C HIS A 155 7.00 18.17 -18.07
N GLN A 156 6.41 18.39 -16.90
CA GLN A 156 6.92 19.37 -15.93
C GLN A 156 8.33 19.01 -15.44
N ASN A 157 8.61 17.73 -15.19
CA ASN A 157 9.95 17.30 -14.81
C ASN A 157 10.95 17.47 -15.96
N ALA A 158 10.56 17.16 -17.21
CA ALA A 158 11.39 17.39 -18.38
C ALA A 158 11.71 18.88 -18.57
N GLU A 159 10.73 19.77 -18.37
CA GLU A 159 10.92 21.23 -18.43
C GLU A 159 11.88 21.74 -17.35
N ARG A 160 11.70 21.30 -16.09
CA ARG A 160 12.60 21.65 -14.97
C ARG A 160 14.04 21.22 -15.25
N LEU A 161 14.23 19.99 -15.73
CA LEU A 161 15.56 19.44 -16.01
C LEU A 161 16.20 20.07 -17.25
N ARG A 162 15.39 20.46 -18.25
CA ARG A 162 15.87 21.26 -19.38
C ARG A 162 16.34 22.64 -18.92
N ALA A 163 15.58 23.30 -18.05
CA ALA A 163 15.96 24.60 -17.49
C ALA A 163 17.21 24.53 -16.61
N ALA A 164 17.49 23.39 -15.99
CA ALA A 164 18.72 23.17 -15.21
C ALA A 164 19.99 23.09 -16.08
N GLY A 165 19.87 22.80 -17.38
CA GLY A 165 20.99 22.82 -18.33
C GLY A 165 22.07 21.75 -18.09
N LEU A 166 21.70 20.63 -17.43
CA LEU A 166 22.63 19.55 -17.09
C LEU A 166 22.85 18.54 -18.22
N PHE A 167 21.96 18.53 -19.21
CA PHE A 167 21.97 17.63 -20.37
C PHE A 167 21.89 18.47 -21.65
N ALA A 168 22.46 17.95 -22.75
CA ALA A 168 22.41 18.60 -24.05
C ALA A 168 20.97 18.72 -24.57
N GLU A 169 20.14 17.72 -24.27
CA GLU A 169 18.70 17.72 -24.54
C GLU A 169 17.96 16.89 -23.50
N VAL A 170 16.70 17.25 -23.24
CA VAL A 170 15.80 16.52 -22.34
C VAL A 170 14.48 16.28 -23.04
N HIS A 171 14.04 15.02 -23.09
CA HIS A 171 12.83 14.58 -23.77
C HIS A 171 11.92 13.81 -22.81
N ALA A 172 10.60 13.96 -22.99
CA ALA A 172 9.60 13.13 -22.35
C ALA A 172 8.97 12.26 -23.44
N LEU A 173 9.08 10.94 -23.32
CA LEU A 173 8.52 9.98 -24.29
C LEU A 173 7.62 8.98 -23.58
N PHE A 174 6.63 8.43 -24.30
CA PHE A 174 5.57 7.63 -23.68
C PHE A 174 5.33 6.30 -24.41
N LEU A 175 4.83 5.30 -23.69
CA LEU A 175 4.50 4.00 -24.30
C LEU A 175 3.22 4.10 -25.14
N ASP A 176 2.16 4.69 -24.57
CA ASP A 176 0.81 4.61 -25.13
C ASP A 176 0.33 5.87 -25.86
N GLU A 177 1.07 6.97 -25.79
CA GLU A 177 0.70 8.27 -26.39
C GLU A 177 1.88 8.96 -27.07
N ASP A 178 1.58 10.02 -27.82
CA ASP A 178 2.60 10.83 -28.47
C ASP A 178 3.21 11.87 -27.51
N PRO A 179 4.52 12.16 -27.61
CA PRO A 179 5.51 11.51 -28.47
C PRO A 179 5.87 10.10 -27.97
N ARG A 180 5.75 9.10 -28.86
CA ARG A 180 5.96 7.69 -28.51
C ARG A 180 7.43 7.38 -28.25
N LEU A 181 7.70 6.48 -27.31
CA LEU A 181 9.03 5.97 -27.02
C LEU A 181 9.69 5.36 -28.26
N SER A 182 8.90 4.70 -29.12
CA SER A 182 9.39 4.12 -30.38
C SER A 182 9.97 5.15 -31.36
N THR A 183 9.69 6.45 -31.20
CA THR A 183 10.22 7.51 -32.07
C THR A 183 11.47 8.19 -31.51
N TRP A 184 12.09 7.62 -30.47
CA TRP A 184 13.24 8.25 -29.80
C TRP A 184 14.41 8.54 -30.76
N THR A 185 14.69 7.68 -31.74
CA THR A 185 15.74 7.88 -32.75
C THR A 185 15.47 9.09 -33.65
N ASP A 186 14.21 9.47 -33.80
CA ASP A 186 13.81 10.59 -34.65
C ASP A 186 13.98 11.93 -33.95
N VAL A 187 14.00 11.96 -32.61
CA VAL A 187 14.01 13.18 -31.81
C VAL A 187 15.30 13.40 -31.03
N VAL A 188 16.01 12.34 -30.64
CA VAL A 188 17.27 12.42 -29.89
C VAL A 188 18.45 12.53 -30.86
N ARG A 189 19.34 13.49 -30.63
CA ARG A 189 20.52 13.76 -31.48
C ARG A 189 21.85 13.51 -30.78
N SER A 190 21.85 13.51 -29.46
CA SER A 190 23.06 13.34 -28.66
C SER A 190 23.61 11.91 -28.81
N PRO A 191 24.95 11.73 -28.84
CA PRO A 191 25.58 10.42 -28.96
C PRO A 191 25.39 9.56 -27.70
N ARG A 192 25.18 10.16 -26.53
CA ARG A 192 24.91 9.43 -25.28
C ARG A 192 23.48 9.71 -24.85
N VAL A 193 22.72 8.67 -24.54
CA VAL A 193 21.30 8.79 -24.18
C VAL A 193 21.07 8.05 -22.88
N VAL A 194 20.68 8.75 -21.82
CA VAL A 194 20.26 8.10 -20.58
C VAL A 194 18.73 8.05 -20.53
N MET A 195 18.19 6.85 -20.38
CA MET A 195 16.76 6.57 -20.39
C MET A 195 16.30 6.23 -18.96
N VAL A 196 15.38 7.04 -18.44
CA VAL A 196 14.89 6.98 -17.06
C VAL A 196 13.41 6.66 -17.02
N PRO A 197 13.01 5.42 -16.64
CA PRO A 197 11.61 5.07 -16.46
C PRO A 197 10.98 5.80 -15.27
N PHE A 198 9.94 6.59 -15.52
CA PHE A 198 9.15 7.26 -14.49
C PHE A 198 7.99 6.37 -14.01
N PHE A 199 8.33 5.30 -13.29
CA PHE A 199 7.40 4.26 -12.82
C PHE A 199 7.54 4.05 -11.31
N ALA A 200 6.44 3.63 -10.67
CA ALA A 200 6.39 3.46 -9.22
C ALA A 200 7.22 2.28 -8.69
N SER A 201 7.43 1.26 -9.50
CA SER A 201 8.18 0.05 -9.16
C SER A 201 8.78 -0.56 -10.42
N GLU A 202 9.68 -1.53 -10.23
CA GLU A 202 9.99 -2.49 -11.29
C GLU A 202 8.76 -3.35 -11.59
N GLY A 203 8.66 -3.79 -12.84
CA GLY A 203 7.62 -4.69 -13.31
C GLY A 203 7.87 -5.09 -14.75
N TRP A 204 6.95 -5.86 -15.31
CA TRP A 204 7.07 -6.42 -16.66
C TRP A 204 7.38 -5.34 -17.72
N HIS A 205 6.77 -4.16 -17.66
CA HIS A 205 7.08 -3.07 -18.59
C HIS A 205 8.53 -2.57 -18.48
N THR A 206 9.05 -2.36 -17.28
CA THR A 206 10.41 -1.79 -17.09
C THR A 206 11.51 -2.83 -17.27
N LEU A 207 11.18 -4.12 -17.16
CA LEU A 207 12.16 -5.21 -17.23
C LEU A 207 12.17 -5.92 -18.58
N GLU A 208 11.02 -6.00 -19.26
CA GLU A 208 10.85 -6.76 -20.51
C GLU A 208 10.42 -5.85 -21.65
N THR A 209 9.22 -5.26 -21.58
CA THR A 209 8.60 -4.58 -22.74
C THR A 209 9.39 -3.38 -23.23
N ILE A 210 9.81 -2.48 -22.32
CA ILE A 210 10.58 -1.29 -22.71
C ILE A 210 11.94 -1.69 -23.29
N PRO A 211 12.73 -2.56 -22.63
CA PRO A 211 13.94 -3.10 -23.23
C PRO A 211 13.74 -3.76 -24.60
N GLU A 212 12.72 -4.61 -24.76
CA GLU A 212 12.40 -5.28 -26.03
C GLU A 212 12.03 -4.28 -27.14
N ASP A 213 11.11 -3.35 -26.86
CA ASP A 213 10.64 -2.33 -27.82
C ASP A 213 11.78 -1.41 -28.27
N LEU A 214 12.74 -1.14 -27.38
CA LEU A 214 13.93 -0.33 -27.67
C LEU A 214 15.06 -1.15 -28.32
N GLY A 215 14.99 -2.48 -28.29
CA GLY A 215 16.07 -3.37 -28.74
C GLY A 215 17.31 -3.35 -27.83
N LEU A 216 17.13 -3.14 -26.52
CA LEU A 216 18.21 -3.15 -25.55
C LEU A 216 18.73 -4.57 -25.31
N THR A 217 20.05 -4.72 -25.19
CA THR A 217 20.71 -5.99 -24.85
C THR A 217 21.23 -6.03 -23.41
N GLY A 218 21.01 -4.95 -22.65
CA GLY A 218 21.39 -4.79 -21.25
C GLY A 218 21.23 -3.34 -20.80
N GLU A 219 21.79 -3.01 -19.63
CA GLU A 219 21.79 -1.63 -19.09
C GLU A 219 22.49 -0.63 -20.01
N VAL A 220 23.45 -1.09 -20.85
CA VAL A 220 24.13 -0.28 -21.85
C VAL A 220 24.03 -0.96 -23.21
N THR A 221 23.50 -0.25 -24.21
CA THR A 221 23.35 -0.76 -25.58
C THR A 221 23.79 0.29 -26.60
N THR A 222 24.58 -0.11 -27.60
CA THR A 222 25.04 0.80 -28.67
C THR A 222 24.21 0.61 -29.93
N PHE A 223 23.65 1.71 -30.43
CA PHE A 223 22.89 1.82 -31.68
C PHE A 223 23.66 2.71 -32.66
N GLY A 224 24.52 2.11 -33.47
CA GLY A 224 25.34 2.86 -34.44
C GLY A 224 26.21 3.91 -33.76
N ALA A 225 25.89 5.19 -33.95
CA ALA A 225 26.62 6.31 -33.35
C ALA A 225 26.11 6.70 -31.94
N GLN A 226 24.99 6.14 -31.48
CA GLN A 226 24.40 6.44 -30.17
C GLN A 226 24.63 5.30 -29.19
N THR A 227 24.80 5.60 -27.90
CA THR A 227 24.83 4.63 -26.81
C THR A 227 23.75 4.98 -25.80
N VAL A 228 22.87 4.02 -25.54
CA VAL A 228 21.75 4.10 -24.60
C VAL A 228 22.16 3.49 -23.27
N TYR A 229 21.93 4.23 -22.19
CA TYR A 229 22.11 3.82 -20.80
C TYR A 229 20.71 3.75 -20.16
N TYR A 230 20.23 2.54 -19.90
CA TYR A 230 18.90 2.31 -19.33
C TYR A 230 18.98 2.16 -17.81
N SER A 231 18.30 3.05 -17.10
CA SER A 231 18.31 3.08 -15.63
C SER A 231 17.14 2.30 -15.03
N LYS A 232 17.24 2.01 -13.73
CA LYS A 232 16.13 1.51 -12.92
C LYS A 232 15.02 2.57 -12.79
N PRO A 233 13.76 2.16 -12.58
CA PRO A 233 12.66 3.11 -12.45
C PRO A 233 12.82 4.05 -11.24
N THR A 234 12.33 5.28 -11.38
CA THR A 234 12.44 6.32 -10.34
C THR A 234 11.81 5.91 -9.01
N GLY A 235 10.68 5.20 -9.02
CA GLY A 235 9.95 4.77 -7.83
C GLY A 235 10.67 3.70 -6.99
N THR A 236 11.83 3.19 -7.43
CA THR A 236 12.67 2.27 -6.64
C THR A 236 13.87 2.97 -5.96
N HIS A 237 14.04 4.28 -6.16
CA HIS A 237 15.20 5.02 -5.65
C HIS A 237 14.97 5.49 -4.22
N ALA A 238 15.96 5.36 -3.34
CA ALA A 238 15.83 5.70 -1.92
C ALA A 238 15.44 7.17 -1.66
N MET A 239 15.82 8.10 -2.55
CA MET A 239 15.44 9.52 -2.46
C MET A 239 13.92 9.78 -2.57
N VAL A 240 13.11 8.80 -3.00
CA VAL A 240 11.65 8.93 -2.89
C VAL A 240 11.23 9.11 -1.42
N ALA A 241 11.97 8.57 -0.44
CA ALA A 241 11.72 8.87 0.96
C ALA A 241 11.87 10.37 1.28
N ASP A 242 12.82 11.07 0.67
CA ASP A 242 12.96 12.53 0.82
C ASP A 242 11.76 13.27 0.23
N VAL A 243 11.26 12.78 -0.92
CA VAL A 243 10.03 13.32 -1.54
C VAL A 243 8.81 13.15 -0.64
N VAL A 244 8.66 11.98 -0.01
CA VAL A 244 7.59 11.69 0.95
C VAL A 244 7.69 12.60 2.17
N LEU A 245 8.90 12.83 2.70
CA LEU A 245 9.11 13.75 3.82
C LEU A 245 8.77 15.20 3.46
N ASN A 246 9.17 15.66 2.27
CA ASN A 246 8.86 17.00 1.80
C ASN A 246 7.34 17.22 1.67
N LEU A 247 6.62 16.23 1.13
CA LEU A 247 5.16 16.26 1.09
C LEU A 247 4.54 16.32 2.49
N ALA A 248 5.06 15.52 3.42
CA ALA A 248 4.50 15.46 4.76
C ALA A 248 4.71 16.77 5.54
N GLU A 249 5.87 17.41 5.40
CA GLU A 249 6.13 18.72 5.99
C GLU A 249 5.34 19.83 5.30
N GLY A 250 5.17 19.78 3.98
CA GLY A 250 4.31 20.71 3.24
C GLY A 250 2.86 20.67 3.73
N ALA A 251 2.31 19.47 3.94
CA ALA A 251 0.94 19.28 4.43
C ALA A 251 0.72 19.75 5.87
N ARG A 252 1.78 19.83 6.68
CA ARG A 252 1.70 20.28 8.08
C ARG A 252 1.32 21.77 8.19
N GLY A 253 1.70 22.59 7.21
CA GLY A 253 1.42 24.03 7.21
C GLY A 253 1.85 24.73 8.51
N GLN A 254 0.98 25.57 9.07
CA GLN A 254 1.24 26.33 10.32
C GLN A 254 0.98 25.53 11.62
N SER A 255 0.62 24.24 11.54
CA SER A 255 0.36 23.41 12.72
C SER A 255 1.67 23.05 13.42
N LEU A 256 2.13 23.94 14.30
CA LEU A 256 3.39 23.78 15.04
C LEU A 256 3.29 22.68 16.11
N GLN A 257 2.12 22.49 16.71
CA GLN A 257 1.87 21.39 17.64
C GLN A 257 1.51 20.11 16.86
N GLY A 258 2.18 19.00 17.19
CA GLY A 258 1.73 17.68 16.77
C GLY A 258 0.51 17.22 17.57
N GLY A 259 0.09 15.97 17.38
CA GLY A 259 -1.04 15.39 18.11
C GLY A 259 -0.66 14.72 19.42
N ASP A 260 -1.68 14.16 20.05
CA ASP A 260 -1.62 13.37 21.29
C ASP A 260 -1.71 11.87 20.97
N VAL A 261 -1.52 11.03 21.99
CA VAL A 261 -1.88 9.61 21.91
C VAL A 261 -3.41 9.50 21.82
N ASP A 262 -3.90 8.71 20.87
CA ASP A 262 -5.31 8.37 20.76
C ASP A 262 -5.74 7.48 21.93
N ALA A 263 -6.69 7.97 22.74
CA ALA A 263 -7.09 7.30 23.97
C ALA A 263 -7.77 5.94 23.72
N HIS A 264 -8.55 5.79 22.65
CA HIS A 264 -9.22 4.54 22.33
C HIS A 264 -8.23 3.48 21.86
N HIS A 265 -7.30 3.87 20.98
CA HIS A 265 -6.20 3.02 20.55
C HIS A 265 -5.32 2.60 21.74
N ALA A 266 -4.91 3.54 22.60
CA ALA A 266 -4.11 3.25 23.78
C ALA A 266 -4.80 2.25 24.71
N GLN A 267 -6.09 2.45 25.02
CA GLN A 267 -6.84 1.52 25.87
C GLN A 267 -6.95 0.12 25.28
N ALA A 268 -7.17 0.00 23.97
CA ALA A 268 -7.22 -1.29 23.28
C ALA A 268 -5.90 -2.05 23.43
N TRP A 269 -4.79 -1.36 23.16
CA TRP A 269 -3.45 -1.96 23.22
C TRP A 269 -2.99 -2.22 24.66
N ASP A 270 -3.23 -1.33 25.61
CA ASP A 270 -2.92 -1.56 27.03
C ASP A 270 -3.68 -2.78 27.58
N THR A 271 -4.92 -2.96 27.15
CA THR A 271 -5.72 -4.13 27.52
C THR A 271 -5.19 -5.40 26.86
N PHE A 272 -4.87 -5.34 25.57
CA PHE A 272 -4.31 -6.47 24.84
C PHE A 272 -2.94 -6.89 25.38
N MET A 273 -2.05 -5.93 25.67
CA MET A 273 -0.73 -6.21 26.23
C MET A 273 -0.84 -6.84 27.62
N ARG A 274 -1.80 -6.43 28.46
CA ARG A 274 -2.07 -7.12 29.74
C ARG A 274 -2.52 -8.56 29.54
N LEU A 275 -3.34 -8.85 28.53
CA LEU A 275 -3.71 -10.23 28.19
C LEU A 275 -2.49 -11.02 27.68
N ALA A 276 -1.66 -10.42 26.84
CA ALA A 276 -0.46 -11.05 26.31
C ALA A 276 0.53 -11.44 27.41
N GLN A 277 0.62 -10.69 28.51
CA GLN A 277 1.43 -11.05 29.69
C GLN A 277 0.96 -12.33 30.41
N GLY A 278 -0.29 -12.76 30.20
CA GLY A 278 -0.80 -14.06 30.67
C GLY A 278 -0.67 -15.18 29.63
N GLY A 279 -0.19 -14.87 28.43
CA GLY A 279 -0.33 -15.70 27.24
C GLY A 279 -1.72 -15.54 26.61
N VAL A 280 -1.76 -15.26 25.31
CA VAL A 280 -3.02 -15.05 24.58
C VAL A 280 -3.03 -15.82 23.27
N ARG A 281 -4.20 -16.36 22.92
CA ARG A 281 -4.47 -16.93 21.59
C ARG A 281 -5.31 -15.93 20.81
N LEU A 282 -4.87 -15.57 19.62
CA LEU A 282 -5.54 -14.63 18.72
C LEU A 282 -5.65 -15.28 17.35
N GLY A 283 -6.87 -15.57 16.90
CA GLY A 283 -7.09 -16.28 15.64
C GLY A 283 -6.39 -17.64 15.60
N GLU A 284 -5.45 -17.79 14.68
CA GLU A 284 -4.62 -18.99 14.50
C GLU A 284 -3.24 -18.88 15.18
N ALA A 285 -2.95 -17.79 15.89
CA ALA A 285 -1.67 -17.57 16.55
C ALA A 285 -1.77 -17.70 18.07
N VAL A 286 -0.64 -18.06 18.69
CA VAL A 286 -0.43 -18.02 20.13
C VAL A 286 0.73 -17.07 20.43
N ILE A 287 0.53 -16.23 21.45
CA ILE A 287 1.47 -15.24 21.96
C ILE A 287 1.79 -15.64 23.40
N THR A 288 3.06 -15.90 23.70
CA THR A 288 3.50 -16.32 25.03
C THR A 288 4.61 -15.41 25.56
N PRO A 289 4.54 -14.93 26.81
CA PRO A 289 5.64 -14.19 27.40
C PRO A 289 6.80 -15.14 27.74
N GLN A 290 8.02 -14.73 27.44
CA GLN A 290 9.25 -15.48 27.73
C GLN A 290 10.35 -14.53 28.20
N ALA A 291 10.73 -14.58 29.47
CA ALA A 291 11.91 -13.89 30.01
C ALA A 291 12.11 -12.42 29.54
N GLY A 292 11.03 -11.63 29.52
CA GLY A 292 11.06 -10.21 29.13
C GLY A 292 10.80 -9.91 27.64
N VAL A 293 10.62 -10.94 26.82
CA VAL A 293 10.17 -10.85 25.42
C VAL A 293 8.85 -11.61 25.23
N PHE A 294 8.27 -11.51 24.05
CA PHE A 294 7.12 -12.29 23.62
C PHE A 294 7.51 -13.23 22.49
N GLU A 295 7.01 -14.45 22.55
CA GLU A 295 7.06 -15.37 21.43
C GLU A 295 5.70 -15.50 20.76
N LEU A 296 5.67 -15.30 19.44
CA LEU A 296 4.54 -15.57 18.54
C LEU A 296 4.81 -16.82 17.72
N ARG A 297 3.81 -17.68 17.54
CA ARG A 297 3.84 -18.78 16.56
C ARG A 297 2.42 -19.18 16.15
N HIS A 298 2.30 -20.01 15.13
CA HIS A 298 1.03 -20.66 14.80
C HIS A 298 0.59 -21.58 15.96
N MET A 299 -0.71 -21.58 16.30
CA MET A 299 -1.28 -22.34 17.41
C MET A 299 -1.08 -23.85 17.25
N LEU A 300 -1.12 -24.37 16.02
CA LEU A 300 -0.81 -25.78 15.71
C LEU A 300 0.69 -26.14 15.86
N ASP A 301 1.59 -25.17 16.01
CA ASP A 301 3.00 -25.41 16.34
C ASP A 301 3.29 -25.24 17.85
N GLU A 302 2.25 -25.10 18.67
CA GLU A 302 2.38 -25.11 20.12
C GLU A 302 2.94 -26.47 20.60
N GLY A 303 3.93 -26.43 21.50
CA GLY A 303 4.63 -27.63 21.97
C GLY A 303 5.70 -28.18 21.01
N ARG A 304 5.79 -27.67 19.77
CA ARG A 304 6.86 -28.04 18.84
C ARG A 304 8.18 -27.42 19.26
N GLY A 305 9.26 -28.20 19.16
CA GLY A 305 10.62 -27.75 19.49
C GLY A 305 11.14 -26.67 18.52
N ASN A 306 11.88 -25.69 19.07
CA ASN A 306 12.29 -24.48 18.33
C ASN A 306 13.21 -24.75 17.13
N ALA A 307 14.01 -25.83 17.17
CA ALA A 307 14.96 -26.16 16.09
C ALA A 307 14.29 -26.44 14.73
N GLY A 308 12.99 -26.77 14.72
CA GLY A 308 12.23 -27.04 13.51
C GLY A 308 11.38 -25.85 13.01
N LEU A 309 11.58 -24.65 13.58
CA LEU A 309 10.82 -23.45 13.24
C LEU A 309 11.74 -22.35 12.70
N HIS A 310 11.33 -21.69 11.61
CA HIS A 310 11.98 -20.48 11.12
C HIS A 310 11.80 -19.36 12.14
N THR A 311 12.90 -18.86 12.72
CA THR A 311 12.85 -17.83 13.76
C THR A 311 13.06 -16.44 13.15
N VAL A 312 12.11 -15.54 13.39
CA VAL A 312 12.22 -14.11 13.08
C VAL A 312 12.27 -13.29 14.37
N VAL A 313 12.90 -12.12 14.33
CA VAL A 313 13.12 -11.28 15.53
C VAL A 313 12.70 -9.82 15.34
N THR A 314 12.02 -9.51 14.23
CA THR A 314 11.52 -8.17 13.91
C THR A 314 10.05 -8.24 13.50
N PRO A 315 9.27 -7.16 13.69
CA PRO A 315 7.92 -7.06 13.15
C PRO A 315 7.86 -7.31 11.64
N GLU A 316 8.82 -6.78 10.89
CA GLU A 316 8.90 -6.92 9.44
C GLU A 316 9.19 -8.37 9.03
N GLY A 317 9.98 -9.11 9.82
CA GLY A 317 10.14 -10.56 9.65
C GLY A 317 8.83 -11.32 9.87
N VAL A 318 7.99 -10.90 10.83
CA VAL A 318 6.63 -11.45 11.00
C VAL A 318 5.78 -11.15 9.79
N ARG A 319 5.76 -9.91 9.31
CA ARG A 319 5.06 -9.54 8.08
C ARG A 319 5.46 -10.47 6.93
N ASP A 320 6.74 -10.65 6.67
CA ASP A 320 7.20 -11.40 5.52
C ASP A 320 6.78 -12.88 5.57
N VAL A 321 6.81 -13.51 6.76
CA VAL A 321 6.38 -14.92 6.90
C VAL A 321 4.87 -15.12 6.90
N VAL A 322 4.06 -14.09 7.20
CA VAL A 322 2.59 -14.22 7.28
C VAL A 322 1.85 -13.69 6.05
N ARG A 323 2.54 -13.16 5.03
CA ARG A 323 1.90 -12.60 3.83
C ARG A 323 1.49 -13.62 2.77
N GLU A 324 2.00 -14.84 2.88
CA GLU A 324 1.68 -15.96 1.99
C GLU A 324 1.20 -17.15 2.83
N ASP A 325 0.36 -18.01 2.23
CA ASP A 325 -0.06 -19.25 2.86
C ASP A 325 0.98 -20.37 2.66
N GLU A 326 0.71 -21.57 3.18
CA GLU A 326 1.63 -22.71 3.04
C GLU A 326 1.92 -23.11 1.59
N GLY A 327 1.05 -22.72 0.64
CA GLY A 327 1.24 -22.95 -0.79
C GLY A 327 1.98 -21.82 -1.50
N GLY A 328 2.41 -20.77 -0.79
CA GLY A 328 3.02 -19.58 -1.38
C GLY A 328 2.01 -18.62 -2.03
N HIS A 329 0.71 -18.79 -1.78
CA HIS A 329 -0.29 -17.86 -2.31
C HIS A 329 -0.43 -16.65 -1.41
N HIS A 330 -0.55 -15.47 -2.02
CA HIS A 330 -0.73 -14.22 -1.30
C HIS A 330 -1.99 -14.23 -0.40
N ARG A 331 -1.88 -13.67 0.81
CA ARG A 331 -2.94 -13.53 1.81
C ARG A 331 -3.43 -12.08 1.91
N PRO A 332 -4.32 -11.60 1.01
CA PRO A 332 -4.78 -10.21 1.04
C PRO A 332 -5.74 -9.89 2.20
N VAL A 333 -6.33 -10.92 2.81
CA VAL A 333 -7.17 -10.82 4.01
C VAL A 333 -6.54 -11.72 5.06
N HIS A 334 -5.92 -11.10 6.06
CA HIS A 334 -5.04 -11.78 7.00
C HIS A 334 -5.80 -12.64 8.01
N THR A 335 -7.12 -12.44 8.15
CA THR A 335 -7.98 -13.28 8.98
C THR A 335 -8.59 -14.48 8.25
N LEU A 336 -8.20 -14.77 7.01
CA LEU A 336 -8.48 -16.08 6.43
C LEU A 336 -7.72 -17.17 7.20
N ARG A 337 -8.36 -18.34 7.35
CA ARG A 337 -7.84 -19.54 8.03
C ARG A 337 -6.81 -20.25 7.17
N ASN A 338 -5.69 -19.57 6.96
CA ASN A 338 -4.60 -19.97 6.08
C ASN A 338 -3.27 -19.35 6.53
N LEU A 339 -3.14 -19.00 7.81
CA LEU A 339 -1.85 -18.59 8.37
C LEU A 339 -0.85 -19.75 8.23
N PRO A 340 0.35 -19.54 7.65
CA PRO A 340 1.30 -20.63 7.51
C PRO A 340 1.84 -21.10 8.87
N ARG A 341 2.19 -22.38 8.96
CA ARG A 341 2.92 -22.98 10.10
C ARG A 341 4.42 -22.88 9.89
N GLY A 342 5.19 -23.37 10.86
CA GLY A 342 6.64 -23.59 10.70
C GLY A 342 7.50 -22.37 11.02
N TRP A 343 6.94 -21.34 11.66
CA TRP A 343 7.68 -20.15 12.08
C TRP A 343 7.46 -19.84 13.56
N ARG A 344 8.38 -19.06 14.13
CA ARG A 344 8.23 -18.39 15.42
C ARG A 344 8.83 -17.00 15.34
N ALA A 345 8.28 -16.06 16.09
CA ALA A 345 8.82 -14.73 16.24
C ALA A 345 9.16 -14.45 17.70
N VAL A 346 10.31 -13.86 17.97
CA VAL A 346 10.72 -13.44 19.31
C VAL A 346 10.89 -11.93 19.32
N LEU A 347 10.02 -11.24 20.05
CA LEU A 347 9.83 -9.79 19.92
C LEU A 347 9.87 -9.09 21.27
N SER A 348 10.38 -7.86 21.28
CA SER A 348 10.27 -7.00 22.45
C SER A 348 8.80 -6.62 22.72
N ALA A 349 8.52 -6.08 23.92
CA ALA A 349 7.21 -5.53 24.23
C ALA A 349 6.85 -4.32 23.34
N GLU A 350 7.85 -3.59 22.84
CA GLU A 350 7.69 -2.44 21.95
C GLU A 350 7.35 -2.87 20.51
N ASP A 351 7.94 -3.98 20.05
CA ASP A 351 7.75 -4.52 18.71
C ASP A 351 6.45 -5.33 18.55
N LEU A 352 5.97 -5.92 19.66
CA LEU A 352 4.80 -6.80 19.65
C LEU A 352 3.56 -6.16 19.00
N PRO A 353 3.15 -4.91 19.31
CA PRO A 353 2.00 -4.28 18.68
C PRO A 353 2.09 -4.23 17.15
N ARG A 354 3.26 -3.84 16.61
CA ARG A 354 3.47 -3.77 15.16
C ARG A 354 3.43 -5.16 14.52
N ALA A 355 4.04 -6.15 15.16
CA ALA A 355 3.99 -7.54 14.68
C ALA A 355 2.56 -8.10 14.68
N VAL A 356 1.76 -7.78 15.70
CA VAL A 356 0.34 -8.17 15.77
C VAL A 356 -0.48 -7.43 14.71
N HIS A 357 -0.17 -6.16 14.41
CA HIS A 357 -0.76 -5.47 13.26
C HIS A 357 -0.43 -6.13 11.93
N TYR A 358 0.81 -6.57 11.71
CA TYR A 358 1.18 -7.30 10.51
C TYR A 358 0.53 -8.69 10.41
N LEU A 359 0.37 -9.37 11.54
CA LEU A 359 -0.32 -10.65 11.62
C LEU A 359 -1.82 -10.52 11.35
N TYR A 360 -2.49 -9.60 12.04
CA TYR A 360 -3.94 -9.39 11.99
C TYR A 360 -4.30 -7.89 12.07
N PRO A 361 -4.25 -7.16 10.94
CA PRO A 361 -4.53 -5.73 10.89
C PRO A 361 -5.88 -5.36 11.51
N ALA A 362 -5.87 -4.32 12.35
CA ALA A 362 -7.03 -3.76 13.04
C ALA A 362 -7.80 -4.70 14.00
N VAL A 363 -7.38 -5.96 14.17
CA VAL A 363 -8.16 -6.94 14.94
C VAL A 363 -8.20 -6.59 16.44
N VAL A 364 -7.13 -6.04 17.00
CA VAL A 364 -7.09 -5.62 18.41
C VAL A 364 -8.08 -4.47 18.64
N GLU A 365 -8.04 -3.44 17.81
CA GLU A 365 -8.90 -2.26 17.91
C GLU A 365 -10.36 -2.60 17.64
N GLU A 366 -10.64 -3.38 16.59
CA GLU A 366 -12.00 -3.80 16.24
C GLU A 366 -12.60 -4.68 17.33
N SER A 367 -11.84 -5.64 17.86
CA SER A 367 -12.31 -6.51 18.94
C SER A 367 -12.53 -5.73 20.23
N PHE A 368 -11.66 -4.79 20.56
CA PHE A 368 -11.80 -3.96 21.76
C PHE A 368 -13.04 -3.08 21.66
N ALA A 369 -13.22 -2.39 20.53
CA ALA A 369 -14.42 -1.59 20.28
C ALA A 369 -15.69 -2.45 20.32
N CYS A 370 -15.65 -3.70 19.86
CA CYS A 370 -16.78 -4.62 19.96
C CYS A 370 -17.07 -5.01 21.41
N HIS A 371 -16.01 -5.36 22.17
CA HIS A 371 -16.08 -5.73 23.58
C HIS A 371 -16.65 -4.60 24.45
N THR A 372 -16.32 -3.35 24.13
CA THR A 372 -16.85 -2.16 24.83
C THR A 372 -18.11 -1.58 24.18
N HIS A 373 -18.76 -2.30 23.26
CA HIS A 373 -19.99 -1.89 22.56
C HIS A 373 -19.91 -0.55 21.81
N ALA A 374 -18.71 -0.16 21.35
CA ALA A 374 -18.43 1.06 20.60
C ALA A 374 -18.18 0.81 19.09
N LEU A 375 -18.13 -0.46 18.65
CA LEU A 375 -17.85 -0.78 17.25
C LEU A 375 -19.03 -0.43 16.34
N HIS A 376 -18.80 0.50 15.42
CA HIS A 376 -19.73 0.78 14.33
C HIS A 376 -19.59 -0.23 13.19
N THR A 377 -20.73 -0.72 12.69
CA THR A 377 -20.81 -1.61 11.54
C THR A 377 -21.31 -0.88 10.31
N THR A 378 -20.75 -1.18 9.15
CA THR A 378 -21.17 -0.63 7.87
C THR A 378 -21.92 -1.70 7.07
N PRO A 379 -23.24 -1.54 6.83
CA PRO A 379 -24.03 -2.51 6.08
C PRO A 379 -23.52 -2.69 4.63
N TRP A 380 -23.81 -3.85 4.03
CA TRP A 380 -23.48 -4.13 2.63
C TRP A 380 -23.92 -3.02 1.68
N ALA A 381 -25.16 -2.54 1.81
CA ALA A 381 -25.70 -1.51 0.92
C ALA A 381 -24.85 -0.23 0.90
N THR A 382 -24.33 0.18 2.06
CA THR A 382 -23.42 1.34 2.16
C THR A 382 -22.07 1.05 1.51
N THR A 383 -21.52 -0.14 1.74
CA THR A 383 -20.26 -0.59 1.10
C THR A 383 -20.41 -0.61 -0.43
N ALA A 384 -21.48 -1.21 -0.93
CA ALA A 384 -21.78 -1.37 -2.35
C ALA A 384 -21.98 -0.01 -3.04
N ARG A 385 -22.74 0.90 -2.43
CA ARG A 385 -23.00 2.26 -2.97
C ARG A 385 -21.73 3.08 -3.19
N ARG A 386 -20.68 2.84 -2.39
CA ARG A 386 -19.39 3.51 -2.60
C ARG A 386 -18.68 2.99 -3.84
N GLN A 387 -18.94 1.77 -4.30
CA GLN A 387 -18.19 1.16 -5.40
C GLN A 387 -18.51 1.81 -6.74
N THR A 388 -17.50 1.91 -7.60
CA THR A 388 -17.54 2.66 -8.86
C THR A 388 -16.77 1.93 -9.96
N GLY A 389 -16.86 2.41 -11.20
CA GLY A 389 -16.20 1.81 -12.36
C GLY A 389 -16.62 0.35 -12.57
N ILE A 390 -15.65 -0.55 -12.72
CA ILE A 390 -15.92 -1.99 -12.89
C ILE A 390 -16.66 -2.62 -11.70
N TYR A 391 -16.64 -1.98 -10.52
CA TYR A 391 -17.33 -2.45 -9.33
C TYR A 391 -18.74 -1.86 -9.16
N THR A 392 -19.17 -0.87 -9.96
CA THR A 392 -20.53 -0.28 -9.86
C THR A 392 -21.62 -1.35 -9.88
N LYS A 393 -21.40 -2.44 -10.63
CA LYS A 393 -22.37 -3.53 -10.75
C LYS A 393 -22.78 -4.13 -9.39
N VAL A 394 -21.91 -4.14 -8.38
CA VAL A 394 -22.22 -4.72 -7.06
C VAL A 394 -23.34 -3.98 -6.32
N GLN A 395 -23.64 -2.74 -6.74
CA GLN A 395 -24.74 -1.95 -6.19
C GLN A 395 -26.12 -2.58 -6.42
N SER A 396 -26.26 -3.38 -7.48
CA SER A 396 -27.52 -4.08 -7.81
C SER A 396 -27.54 -5.55 -7.40
N ALA A 397 -26.54 -6.01 -6.63
CA ALA A 397 -26.50 -7.38 -6.11
C ALA A 397 -27.67 -7.65 -5.16
N THR A 398 -28.41 -8.75 -5.37
CA THR A 398 -29.46 -9.18 -4.43
C THR A 398 -28.86 -9.73 -3.14
N ALA A 399 -29.63 -9.75 -2.06
CA ALA A 399 -29.19 -10.32 -0.78
C ALA A 399 -28.73 -11.79 -0.93
N GLU A 400 -29.41 -12.58 -1.77
CA GLU A 400 -29.04 -13.97 -2.05
C GLU A 400 -27.69 -14.08 -2.78
N GLN A 401 -27.40 -13.19 -3.73
CA GLN A 401 -26.12 -13.18 -4.44
C GLN A 401 -24.97 -12.80 -3.51
N VAL A 402 -25.18 -11.79 -2.66
CA VAL A 402 -24.21 -11.37 -1.66
C VAL A 402 -23.96 -12.49 -0.66
N GLU A 403 -25.00 -13.16 -0.17
CA GLU A 403 -24.87 -14.27 0.77
C GLU A 403 -24.19 -15.48 0.12
N ALA A 404 -24.48 -15.78 -1.15
CA ALA A 404 -23.77 -16.83 -1.88
C ALA A 404 -22.27 -16.55 -1.99
N ALA A 405 -21.88 -15.33 -2.37
CA ALA A 405 -20.47 -14.91 -2.38
C ALA A 405 -19.84 -14.97 -0.99
N ALA A 406 -20.57 -14.52 0.03
CA ALA A 406 -20.11 -14.54 1.41
C ALA A 406 -19.92 -15.96 1.95
N ARG A 407 -20.72 -16.95 1.53
CA ARG A 407 -20.47 -18.36 1.89
C ARG A 407 -19.12 -18.86 1.37
N ASP A 408 -18.72 -18.48 0.17
CA ASP A 408 -17.49 -18.98 -0.46
C ASP A 408 -16.22 -18.26 0.04
N VAL A 409 -16.36 -16.97 0.35
CA VAL A 409 -15.26 -16.15 0.90
C VAL A 409 -15.17 -16.29 2.42
N CYS A 410 -16.28 -16.04 3.13
CA CYS A 410 -16.27 -15.85 4.58
C CYS A 410 -16.31 -17.16 5.38
N SER A 411 -16.68 -18.31 4.78
CA SER A 411 -16.59 -19.61 5.47
C SER A 411 -15.17 -19.98 5.91
N ARG A 412 -14.17 -19.42 5.21
CA ARG A 412 -12.74 -19.56 5.53
C ARG A 412 -12.20 -18.40 6.35
N CYS A 413 -13.02 -17.44 6.74
CA CYS A 413 -12.59 -16.28 7.53
C CYS A 413 -12.81 -16.54 9.03
N LEU A 414 -11.90 -16.05 9.87
CA LEU A 414 -12.04 -16.07 11.32
C LEU A 414 -13.09 -15.07 11.83
N LYS A 415 -13.39 -14.02 11.05
CA LYS A 415 -14.24 -12.92 11.50
C LYS A 415 -15.75 -13.25 11.39
N THR A 416 -16.54 -12.82 12.38
CA THR A 416 -18.01 -12.88 12.39
C THR A 416 -18.61 -11.64 11.71
N ARG A 417 -19.51 -11.82 10.74
CA ARG A 417 -20.05 -10.75 9.88
C ARG A 417 -21.11 -9.90 10.59
N LEU A 418 -20.66 -8.95 11.42
CA LEU A 418 -21.56 -8.01 12.09
C LEU A 418 -22.30 -7.11 11.09
N TRP A 419 -21.68 -6.75 9.97
CA TRP A 419 -22.35 -6.03 8.87
C TRP A 419 -23.52 -6.80 8.23
N ALA A 420 -23.59 -8.11 8.43
CA ALA A 420 -24.66 -9.00 7.99
C ALA A 420 -25.55 -9.44 9.16
N SER A 421 -25.57 -8.67 10.25
CA SER A 421 -26.37 -8.92 11.46
C SER A 421 -26.08 -10.25 12.15
N GLN A 422 -24.91 -10.86 11.93
CA GLN A 422 -24.47 -11.99 12.75
C GLN A 422 -24.11 -11.49 14.16
N LYS A 423 -24.42 -12.29 15.18
CA LYS A 423 -24.09 -11.97 16.58
C LYS A 423 -22.70 -12.48 16.93
N LEU A 424 -21.97 -11.68 17.71
CA LEU A 424 -20.70 -12.05 18.32
C LEU A 424 -20.82 -11.76 19.82
N ASP A 425 -21.00 -12.81 20.62
CA ASP A 425 -21.29 -12.68 22.05
C ASP A 425 -20.02 -12.52 22.91
N SER A 426 -18.86 -12.87 22.36
CA SER A 426 -17.57 -12.82 23.06
C SER A 426 -16.45 -12.56 22.07
N THR A 427 -15.40 -11.89 22.55
CA THR A 427 -14.25 -11.48 21.75
C THR A 427 -12.96 -12.14 22.24
N VAL A 428 -11.83 -11.84 21.59
CA VAL A 428 -10.51 -12.21 22.11
C VAL A 428 -10.26 -11.68 23.53
N PHE A 429 -10.85 -10.55 23.91
CA PHE A 429 -10.73 -9.99 25.26
C PHE A 429 -11.46 -10.81 26.33
N ASP A 430 -12.38 -11.68 25.92
CA ASP A 430 -13.10 -12.64 26.76
C ASP A 430 -12.41 -14.03 26.75
N GLY A 431 -11.22 -14.14 26.16
CA GLY A 431 -10.47 -15.39 26.04
C GLY A 431 -10.94 -16.30 24.89
N VAL A 432 -11.76 -15.80 23.96
CA VAL A 432 -12.23 -16.57 22.79
C VAL A 432 -11.34 -16.26 21.57
N PRO A 433 -10.44 -17.16 21.14
CA PRO A 433 -9.42 -16.82 20.14
C PRO A 433 -10.00 -16.44 18.77
N GLY A 434 -11.11 -17.09 18.38
CA GLY A 434 -11.83 -16.81 17.14
C GLY A 434 -12.91 -15.74 17.27
N GLY A 435 -13.02 -15.06 18.41
CA GLY A 435 -14.02 -14.02 18.66
C GLY A 435 -13.63 -12.70 18.00
N ILE A 436 -13.61 -12.66 16.67
CA ILE A 436 -13.14 -11.50 15.90
C ILE A 436 -14.32 -10.87 15.13
N PRO A 437 -14.63 -9.58 15.31
CA PRO A 437 -15.71 -8.92 14.58
C PRO A 437 -15.29 -8.57 13.14
N CYS A 438 -16.24 -8.65 12.21
CA CYS A 438 -16.14 -8.08 10.86
C CYS A 438 -17.16 -6.93 10.76
N PRO A 439 -16.72 -5.67 10.95
CA PRO A 439 -17.63 -4.52 10.93
C PRO A 439 -18.12 -4.16 9.53
N GLU A 440 -17.44 -4.61 8.48
CA GLU A 440 -17.74 -4.23 7.10
C GLU A 440 -17.25 -5.28 6.08
N ALA A 441 -17.96 -5.42 4.95
CA ALA A 441 -17.57 -6.33 3.86
C ALA A 441 -16.21 -5.92 3.23
N CYS A 442 -15.23 -6.83 3.24
CA CYS A 442 -13.89 -6.57 2.70
C CYS A 442 -13.85 -6.48 1.17
N THR A 443 -12.74 -5.99 0.62
CA THR A 443 -12.55 -5.82 -0.83
C THR A 443 -12.55 -7.13 -1.60
N LEU A 444 -12.09 -8.23 -0.98
CA LEU A 444 -12.16 -9.57 -1.56
C LEU A 444 -13.60 -10.03 -1.78
N LEU A 445 -14.49 -9.82 -0.79
CA LEU A 445 -15.91 -10.12 -0.96
C LEU A 445 -16.58 -9.25 -2.03
N VAL A 446 -16.24 -7.95 -2.06
CA VAL A 446 -16.73 -7.04 -3.12
C VAL A 446 -16.32 -7.53 -4.51
N ALA A 447 -15.08 -7.99 -4.67
CA ALA A 447 -14.60 -8.56 -5.93
C ALA A 447 -15.32 -9.87 -6.30
N GLU A 448 -15.54 -10.76 -5.34
CA GLU A 448 -16.27 -12.01 -5.58
C GLU A 448 -17.73 -11.76 -6.01
N VAL A 449 -18.43 -10.82 -5.35
CA VAL A 449 -19.79 -10.41 -5.75
C VAL A 449 -19.77 -9.86 -7.18
N ARG A 450 -18.78 -9.03 -7.51
CA ARG A 450 -18.61 -8.50 -8.88
C ARG A 450 -18.47 -9.62 -9.90
N GLU A 451 -17.62 -10.61 -9.65
CA GLU A 451 -17.43 -11.74 -10.58
C GLU A 451 -18.72 -12.50 -10.83
N ARG A 452 -19.47 -12.82 -9.78
CA ARG A 452 -20.77 -13.51 -9.91
C ARG A 452 -21.80 -12.72 -10.70
N MET A 453 -21.81 -11.41 -10.51
CA MET A 453 -22.69 -10.52 -11.28
C MET A 453 -22.29 -10.44 -12.75
N SER A 454 -21.03 -10.72 -13.07
CA SER A 454 -20.52 -10.76 -14.44
C SER A 454 -20.84 -12.08 -15.13
N ALA A 455 -20.68 -13.21 -14.41
CA ALA A 455 -20.91 -14.55 -14.94
C ALA A 455 -22.37 -14.80 -15.36
N LYS A 456 -23.35 -14.19 -14.68
CA LYS A 456 -24.77 -14.30 -15.08
C LYS A 456 -25.14 -13.49 -16.34
N ALA A 457 -24.31 -12.53 -16.77
CA ALA A 457 -24.54 -11.78 -18.01
C ALA A 457 -24.02 -12.50 -19.26
N GLY A 458 -23.18 -13.54 -19.08
CA GLY A 458 -22.55 -14.32 -20.15
C GLY A 458 -23.18 -15.70 -20.38
N GLY A 459 -24.49 -15.86 -20.13
CA GLY A 459 -25.25 -17.08 -20.43
C GLY A 459 -25.46 -17.29 -21.93
N GLY A 460 -24.37 -17.31 -22.70
CA GLY A 460 -24.28 -17.88 -24.03
C GLY A 460 -23.09 -18.83 -24.03
N HIS A 461 -23.34 -20.11 -24.29
CA HIS A 461 -22.31 -21.13 -24.46
C HIS A 461 -21.14 -20.61 -25.32
N HIS A 462 -19.91 -20.93 -24.93
CA HIS A 462 -19.00 -21.72 -25.77
C HIS A 462 -17.79 -22.20 -24.96
N HIS A 463 -17.23 -23.30 -25.46
CA HIS A 463 -16.20 -24.19 -24.93
C HIS A 463 -14.88 -23.53 -24.56
#